data_AF-A0A836VBA0-F1
#
_entry.id   AF-A0A836VBA0-F1
#
_cell.length_a   1.000
_cell.length_b   1.000
_cell.length_c   1.000
_cell.angle_alpha   90.00
_cell.angle_beta   90.00
_cell.angle_gamma   90.00
#
_symmetry.space_group_name_H-M   'P 1'
#
loop_
_entity.id
_entity.type
_entity.pdbx_description
1 polymer ?
#
loop_
_entity_poly.entity_id
_entity_poly.type
_entity_poly.pdbx_seq_one_letter_code
_entity_poly.pdbx_strand_id
1 'polypeptide(L)'
;MGFHLSWIATSGIEKEDVLKHFELIATGEFDAVPDSEWSFLDNRNGWNVFIWNETEPLDEAAARLTNSRPEAKAVTAMVAEGAMVCVSSGWADGQKIWSITHDSSRGLPHLECEGNPPDSFVKLKTDCEKSQSETTEVDYFFDVPLDVAYSVCNFKHDQCPDESFGENPFEILKSLKVKGTKGERPLSANQTKALEQAAKINKGHDIYQKKLAAGLSGHSPKKKQTIADIIRSFFTPKN
;
A
#
# COMPACT_ATOMS: atom_id res chain seq x y z
N MET A 1 -1.29 13.66 -17.49
CA MET A 1 -1.90 13.01 -16.31
C MET A 1 -1.22 11.68 -16.20
N GLY A 2 -0.54 11.43 -15.09
CA GLY A 2 0.26 10.22 -14.90
C GLY A 2 0.40 9.90 -13.42
N PHE A 3 0.77 8.67 -13.10
CA PHE A 3 0.84 8.21 -11.72
C PHE A 3 1.96 8.90 -10.94
N HIS A 4 1.61 9.32 -9.73
CA HIS A 4 2.53 9.86 -8.74
C HIS A 4 2.17 9.28 -7.38
N LEU A 5 2.66 8.07 -7.13
CA LEU A 5 2.25 7.26 -5.98
C LEU A 5 3.37 6.37 -5.50
N SER A 6 3.18 5.84 -4.31
CA SER A 6 3.99 4.76 -3.77
C SER A 6 3.08 3.66 -3.24
N TRP A 7 3.63 2.45 -3.20
CA TRP A 7 2.94 1.33 -2.59
C TRP A 7 3.92 0.38 -1.91
N ILE A 8 3.40 -0.34 -0.90
CA ILE A 8 4.09 -1.44 -0.23
C ILE A 8 3.19 -2.66 -0.22
N ALA A 9 3.70 -3.77 -0.78
CA ALA A 9 3.11 -5.09 -0.66
C ALA A 9 3.85 -5.83 0.46
N THR A 10 3.11 -6.46 1.37
CA THR A 10 3.69 -7.22 2.49
C THR A 10 3.17 -8.65 2.51
N SER A 11 4.03 -9.62 2.82
CA SER A 11 3.67 -11.04 2.98
C SER A 11 4.16 -11.56 4.33
N GLY A 12 3.36 -12.41 4.97
CA GLY A 12 3.58 -12.87 6.34
C GLY A 12 3.27 -11.82 7.42
N ILE A 13 2.90 -10.59 7.04
CA ILE A 13 2.58 -9.49 7.94
C ILE A 13 1.07 -9.27 7.91
N GLU A 14 0.46 -9.20 9.09
CA GLU A 14 -0.98 -8.93 9.23
C GLU A 14 -1.27 -7.48 8.85
N LYS A 15 -2.43 -7.26 8.23
CA LYS A 15 -2.90 -5.92 7.84
C LYS A 15 -2.87 -4.94 9.01
N GLU A 16 -3.30 -5.38 10.20
CA GLU A 16 -3.36 -4.55 11.40
C GLU A 16 -2.00 -4.04 11.85
N ASP A 17 -0.92 -4.80 11.63
CA ASP A 17 0.43 -4.39 11.98
C ASP A 17 0.94 -3.29 11.04
N VAL A 18 0.60 -3.38 9.75
CA VAL A 18 0.91 -2.33 8.77
C VAL A 18 0.09 -1.07 9.05
N LEU A 19 -1.22 -1.21 9.34
CA LEU A 19 -2.06 -0.08 9.74
C LEU A 19 -1.49 0.62 10.99
N LYS A 20 -1.09 -0.14 12.00
CA LYS A 20 -0.47 0.41 13.21
C LYS A 20 0.84 1.12 12.92
N HIS A 21 1.67 0.56 12.03
CA HIS A 21 2.96 1.13 11.65
C HIS A 21 2.80 2.51 11.00
N PHE A 22 1.87 2.63 10.05
CA PHE A 22 1.61 3.88 9.34
C PHE A 22 0.61 4.81 10.05
N GLU A 23 0.15 4.43 11.25
CA GLU A 23 -0.89 5.14 12.01
C GLU A 23 -2.18 5.36 11.19
N LEU A 24 -2.62 4.31 10.51
CA LEU A 24 -3.81 4.29 9.66
C LEU A 24 -4.99 3.61 10.36
N ILE A 25 -6.18 3.99 9.92
CA ILE A 25 -7.43 3.29 10.26
C ILE A 25 -8.18 2.87 9.01
N ALA A 26 -8.71 1.65 9.08
CA ALA A 26 -9.71 1.14 8.14
C ALA A 26 -11.03 1.90 8.29
N THR A 27 -11.58 2.40 7.19
CA THR A 27 -12.87 3.11 7.20
C THR A 27 -14.07 2.19 7.03
N GLY A 28 -13.86 1.02 6.41
CA GLY A 28 -14.93 0.13 5.96
C GLY A 28 -15.63 0.60 4.68
N GLU A 29 -15.18 1.71 4.08
CA GLU A 29 -15.60 2.19 2.76
C GLU A 29 -14.63 1.64 1.69
N PHE A 30 -15.13 1.41 0.47
CA PHE A 30 -14.38 0.80 -0.61
C PHE A 30 -14.61 1.56 -1.92
N ASP A 31 -13.58 1.64 -2.75
CA ASP A 31 -13.58 2.29 -4.06
C ASP A 31 -13.16 1.31 -5.17
N ALA A 32 -13.57 1.62 -6.40
CA ALA A 32 -13.18 0.91 -7.62
C ALA A 32 -11.71 1.15 -8.02
N VAL A 33 -11.15 2.29 -7.62
CA VAL A 33 -9.78 2.73 -7.93
C VAL A 33 -9.10 3.27 -6.66
N PRO A 34 -7.76 3.18 -6.54
CA PRO A 34 -7.04 3.61 -5.36
C PRO A 34 -6.78 5.14 -5.34
N ASP A 35 -7.83 5.96 -5.50
CA ASP A 35 -7.74 7.43 -5.60
C ASP A 35 -7.73 8.13 -4.22
N SER A 36 -8.08 7.40 -3.16
CA SER A 36 -8.06 7.90 -1.79
C SER A 36 -6.62 8.21 -1.33
N GLU A 37 -6.46 8.98 -0.25
CA GLU A 37 -5.13 9.30 0.30
C GLU A 37 -4.33 8.01 0.59
N TRP A 38 -5.01 7.04 1.19
CA TRP A 38 -4.51 5.69 1.36
C TRP A 38 -5.57 4.70 0.91
N SER A 39 -5.12 3.67 0.19
CA SER A 39 -5.94 2.54 -0.24
C SER A 39 -5.27 1.24 0.16
N PHE A 40 -6.10 0.26 0.51
CA PHE A 40 -5.67 -1.09 0.82
C PHE A 40 -6.31 -2.09 -0.14
N LEU A 41 -5.50 -3.03 -0.62
CA LEU A 41 -5.94 -4.18 -1.40
C LEU A 41 -5.44 -5.46 -0.73
N ASP A 42 -6.38 -6.34 -0.39
CA ASP A 42 -6.07 -7.75 -0.14
C ASP A 42 -5.86 -8.42 -1.50
N ASN A 43 -4.59 -8.73 -1.84
CA ASN A 43 -4.25 -9.24 -3.16
C ASN A 43 -4.58 -10.75 -3.33
N ARG A 44 -5.17 -11.39 -2.31
CA ARG A 44 -5.68 -12.78 -2.32
C ARG A 44 -4.65 -13.86 -2.69
N ASN A 45 -3.38 -13.49 -2.72
CA ASN A 45 -2.24 -14.36 -3.04
C ASN A 45 -1.21 -14.40 -1.89
N GLY A 46 -1.62 -13.99 -0.69
CA GLY A 46 -0.74 -13.87 0.48
C GLY A 46 0.03 -12.55 0.57
N TRP A 47 -0.29 -11.57 -0.29
CA TRP A 47 0.21 -10.20 -0.19
C TRP A 47 -0.89 -9.21 0.20
N ASN A 48 -0.57 -8.35 1.16
CA ASN A 48 -1.34 -7.19 1.57
C ASN A 48 -0.73 -5.94 0.95
N VAL A 49 -1.47 -5.19 0.13
CA VAL A 49 -0.97 -4.03 -0.60
C VAL A 49 -1.55 -2.74 -0.04
N PHE A 50 -0.68 -1.79 0.26
CA PHE A 50 -1.03 -0.44 0.71
C PHE A 50 -0.52 0.57 -0.32
N ILE A 51 -1.37 1.49 -0.75
CA ILE A 51 -1.12 2.44 -1.84
C ILE A 51 -1.45 3.84 -1.33
N TRP A 52 -0.65 4.83 -1.67
CA TRP A 52 -0.93 6.23 -1.36
C TRP A 52 -0.31 7.18 -2.39
N ASN A 53 -0.93 8.34 -2.53
CA ASN A 53 -0.62 9.34 -3.54
C ASN A 53 0.51 10.30 -3.11
N GLU A 54 1.58 9.76 -2.51
CA GLU A 54 2.79 10.51 -2.18
C GLU A 54 4.04 9.68 -2.55
N THR A 55 5.15 10.35 -2.85
CA THR A 55 6.42 9.70 -3.18
C THR A 55 7.42 9.90 -2.04
N GLU A 56 7.42 8.95 -1.11
CA GLU A 56 8.31 8.99 0.06
C GLU A 56 9.20 7.73 0.13
N PRO A 57 10.41 7.83 0.71
CA PRO A 57 11.27 6.68 0.93
C PRO A 57 10.57 5.62 1.79
N LEU A 58 10.44 4.41 1.25
CA LEU A 58 9.78 3.30 1.94
C LEU A 58 10.71 2.40 2.74
N ASP A 59 12.00 2.67 2.68
CA ASP A 59 13.06 1.84 3.21
C ASP A 59 12.92 1.58 4.71
N GLU A 60 12.68 2.63 5.50
CA GLU A 60 12.54 2.48 6.95
C GLU A 60 11.30 1.66 7.31
N ALA A 61 10.18 1.89 6.63
CA ALA A 61 8.94 1.17 6.87
C ALA A 61 9.09 -0.30 6.50
N ALA A 62 9.63 -0.60 5.32
CA ALA A 62 9.86 -1.96 4.86
C ALA A 62 10.85 -2.71 5.76
N ALA A 63 11.94 -2.06 6.19
CA ALA A 63 12.89 -2.65 7.13
C ALA A 63 12.22 -2.98 8.48
N ARG A 64 11.47 -2.05 9.06
CA ARG A 64 10.78 -2.28 10.35
C ARG A 64 9.74 -3.39 10.25
N LEU A 65 8.94 -3.40 9.19
CA LEU A 65 7.88 -4.40 8.99
C LEU A 65 8.46 -5.79 8.77
N THR A 66 9.49 -5.93 7.93
CA THR A 66 10.12 -7.23 7.64
C THR A 66 10.97 -7.76 8.79
N ASN A 67 11.50 -6.90 9.66
CA ASN A 67 12.20 -7.32 10.88
C ASN A 67 11.24 -7.71 12.03
N SER A 68 9.92 -7.53 11.86
CA SER A 68 8.96 -7.73 12.95
C SER A 68 8.71 -9.20 13.29
N ARG A 69 8.99 -10.12 12.35
CA ARG A 69 8.70 -11.56 12.47
C ARG A 69 9.50 -12.38 11.45
N PRO A 70 9.75 -13.67 11.71
CA PRO A 70 10.30 -14.58 10.72
C PRO A 70 9.45 -14.64 9.45
N GLU A 71 10.09 -14.83 8.30
CA GLU A 71 9.47 -15.00 6.98
C GLU A 71 8.69 -13.79 6.44
N ALA A 72 8.65 -12.67 7.18
CA ALA A 72 8.05 -11.44 6.68
C ALA A 72 8.84 -10.87 5.52
N LYS A 73 8.12 -10.55 4.45
CA LYS A 73 8.67 -9.97 3.22
C LYS A 73 7.91 -8.72 2.86
N ALA A 74 8.60 -7.79 2.20
CA ALA A 74 7.96 -6.64 1.60
C ALA A 74 8.52 -6.38 0.20
N VAL A 75 7.65 -5.89 -0.69
CA VAL A 75 8.03 -5.26 -1.95
C VAL A 75 7.54 -3.83 -1.88
N THR A 76 8.43 -2.88 -2.14
CA THR A 76 8.06 -1.46 -2.23
C THR A 76 8.20 -1.02 -3.67
N ALA A 77 7.36 -0.06 -4.08
CA ALA A 77 7.61 0.70 -5.29
C ALA A 77 7.17 2.15 -5.15
N MET A 78 7.83 3.00 -5.94
CA MET A 78 7.53 4.40 -6.09
C MET A 78 7.53 4.73 -7.58
N VAL A 79 6.53 5.50 -8.02
CA VAL A 79 6.31 5.86 -9.42
C VAL A 79 6.08 7.35 -9.51
N ALA A 80 6.84 8.03 -10.35
CA ALA A 80 6.60 9.40 -10.75
C ALA A 80 6.69 9.52 -12.27
N GLU A 81 5.58 9.27 -12.96
CA GLU A 81 5.53 9.33 -14.43
C GLU A 81 5.85 10.73 -14.97
N GLY A 82 5.46 11.78 -14.25
CA GLY A 82 5.80 13.16 -14.63
C GLY A 82 7.31 13.42 -14.69
N ALA A 83 8.10 12.67 -13.92
CA ALA A 83 9.57 12.73 -13.93
C ALA A 83 10.20 11.54 -14.68
N MET A 84 9.40 10.58 -15.15
CA MET A 84 9.86 9.31 -15.71
C MET A 84 10.90 8.63 -14.79
N VAL A 85 10.55 8.56 -13.50
CA VAL A 85 11.33 7.86 -12.46
C VAL A 85 10.46 6.80 -11.83
N CYS A 86 11.02 5.61 -11.65
CA CYS A 86 10.41 4.57 -10.85
C CYS A 86 11.46 3.74 -10.12
N VAL A 87 11.07 3.23 -8.96
CA VAL A 87 11.91 2.42 -8.10
C VAL A 87 11.08 1.25 -7.61
N SER A 88 11.71 0.08 -7.53
CA SER A 88 11.16 -1.05 -6.78
C SER A 88 12.25 -1.71 -5.94
N SER A 89 11.88 -2.27 -4.80
CA SER A 89 12.83 -3.01 -3.98
C SER A 89 12.17 -4.14 -3.19
N GLY A 90 12.94 -5.18 -2.92
CA GLY A 90 12.52 -6.35 -2.15
C GLY A 90 13.22 -6.41 -0.80
N TRP A 91 12.47 -6.79 0.22
CA TRP A 91 12.88 -6.74 1.63
C TRP A 91 12.59 -8.04 2.35
N ALA A 92 13.53 -8.45 3.20
CA ALA A 92 13.38 -9.56 4.14
C ALA A 92 14.31 -9.32 5.34
N ASP A 93 13.91 -9.78 6.53
CA ASP A 93 14.72 -9.70 7.76
C ASP A 93 15.29 -8.30 8.05
N GLY A 94 14.50 -7.26 7.76
CA GLY A 94 14.90 -5.87 7.96
C GLY A 94 15.91 -5.32 6.96
N GLN A 95 16.25 -6.08 5.92
CA GLN A 95 17.27 -5.73 4.95
C GLN A 95 16.69 -5.64 3.54
N LYS A 96 17.22 -4.68 2.78
CA LYS A 96 16.98 -4.56 1.34
C LYS A 96 17.76 -5.66 0.62
N ILE A 97 17.06 -6.63 0.04
CA ILE A 97 17.65 -7.77 -0.67
C ILE A 97 18.02 -7.38 -2.10
N TRP A 98 17.19 -6.54 -2.72
CA TRP A 98 17.43 -5.98 -4.03
C TRP A 98 16.72 -4.65 -4.21
N SER A 99 17.22 -3.83 -5.13
CA SER A 99 16.56 -2.61 -5.61
C SER A 99 16.85 -2.41 -7.08
N ILE A 100 15.86 -1.89 -7.81
CA ILE A 100 15.98 -1.54 -9.21
C ILE A 100 15.39 -0.14 -9.39
N THR A 101 16.17 0.74 -10.01
CA THR A 101 15.81 2.14 -10.23
C THR A 101 15.95 2.49 -11.70
N HIS A 102 14.89 3.04 -12.28
CA HIS A 102 14.94 3.73 -13.56
C HIS A 102 14.78 5.23 -13.35
N ASP A 103 15.55 6.02 -14.09
CA ASP A 103 15.58 7.48 -14.04
C ASP A 103 15.97 7.99 -15.42
N SER A 104 14.98 8.40 -16.20
CA SER A 104 15.18 8.87 -17.58
C SER A 104 16.15 10.07 -17.67
N SER A 105 16.31 10.85 -16.59
CA SER A 105 17.24 11.99 -16.56
C SER A 105 18.71 11.56 -16.58
N ARG A 106 18.99 10.30 -16.20
CA ARG A 106 20.31 9.66 -16.27
C ARG A 106 20.53 8.93 -17.60
N GLY A 107 19.54 8.97 -18.51
CA GLY A 107 19.57 8.40 -19.84
C GLY A 107 18.47 7.37 -20.06
N LEU A 108 17.99 7.28 -21.31
CA LEU A 108 16.90 6.36 -21.69
C LEU A 108 17.15 4.89 -21.28
N PRO A 109 18.36 4.29 -21.44
CA PRO A 109 18.60 2.91 -21.02
C PRO A 109 19.01 2.79 -19.53
N HIS A 110 18.76 3.80 -18.70
CA HIS A 110 19.19 3.78 -17.31
C HIS A 110 18.45 2.70 -16.52
N LEU A 111 19.19 1.72 -16.01
CA LEU A 111 18.73 0.82 -14.96
C LEU A 111 19.86 0.61 -13.96
N GLU A 112 19.66 1.13 -12.77
CA GLU A 112 20.51 0.86 -11.62
C GLU A 112 19.93 -0.33 -10.86
N CYS A 113 20.77 -1.32 -10.55
CA CYS A 113 20.36 -2.50 -9.82
C CYS A 113 21.37 -2.78 -8.71
N GLU A 114 20.85 -2.96 -7.50
CA GLU A 114 21.62 -3.31 -6.31
C GLU A 114 21.10 -4.63 -5.72
N GLY A 115 22.00 -5.41 -5.12
CA GLY A 115 21.67 -6.66 -4.44
C GLY A 115 21.41 -7.83 -5.40
N ASN A 116 20.52 -8.74 -5.00
CA ASN A 116 20.19 -9.97 -5.75
C ASN A 116 18.75 -9.90 -6.24
N PRO A 117 18.49 -9.30 -7.43
CA PRO A 117 17.14 -9.18 -7.97
C PRO A 117 16.57 -10.56 -8.34
N PRO A 118 15.23 -10.68 -8.47
CA PRO A 118 14.60 -11.88 -8.98
C PRO A 118 15.09 -12.25 -10.39
N ASP A 119 15.07 -13.54 -10.75
CA ASP A 119 15.48 -14.03 -12.08
C ASP A 119 14.72 -13.36 -13.24
N SER A 120 13.48 -12.90 -12.98
CA SER A 120 12.68 -12.15 -13.94
C SER A 120 13.36 -10.87 -14.42
N PHE A 121 14.22 -10.24 -13.61
CA PHE A 121 14.92 -9.01 -13.97
C PHE A 121 15.78 -9.16 -15.23
N VAL A 122 16.58 -10.23 -15.31
CA VAL A 122 17.46 -10.44 -16.47
C VAL A 122 16.65 -10.58 -17.74
N LYS A 123 15.57 -11.36 -17.68
CA LYS A 123 14.67 -11.56 -18.82
C LYS A 123 13.98 -10.25 -19.23
N LEU A 124 13.38 -9.54 -18.29
CA LEU A 124 12.69 -8.27 -18.54
C LEU A 124 13.63 -7.21 -19.11
N LYS A 125 14.85 -7.09 -18.57
CA LYS A 125 15.88 -6.20 -19.10
C LYS A 125 16.23 -6.51 -20.56
N THR A 126 16.45 -7.79 -20.89
CA THR A 126 16.74 -8.20 -22.27
C THR A 126 15.58 -7.95 -23.22
N ASP A 127 14.34 -8.23 -22.79
CA ASP A 127 13.14 -7.96 -23.60
C ASP A 127 12.95 -6.45 -23.84
N CYS A 128 13.23 -5.61 -22.85
CA CYS A 128 13.22 -4.15 -22.98
C CYS A 128 14.35 -3.61 -23.85
N GLU A 129 15.58 -4.13 -23.73
CA GLU A 129 16.71 -3.76 -24.61
C GLU A 129 16.38 -4.02 -26.08
N LYS A 130 15.73 -5.15 -26.37
CA LYS A 130 15.27 -5.48 -27.72
C LYS A 130 14.22 -4.48 -28.21
N SER A 131 13.19 -4.22 -27.41
CA SER A 131 12.10 -3.29 -27.76
C SER A 131 12.61 -1.86 -27.95
N GLN A 132 13.53 -1.41 -27.10
CA GLN A 132 14.16 -0.08 -27.20
C GLN A 132 15.04 0.06 -28.44
N SER A 133 15.62 -1.02 -28.96
CA SER A 133 16.41 -0.94 -30.19
C SER A 133 15.57 -0.62 -31.44
N GLU A 134 14.25 -0.82 -31.36
CA GLU A 134 13.31 -0.61 -32.46
C GLU A 134 12.71 0.81 -32.48
N THR A 135 12.79 1.57 -31.37
CA THR A 135 12.26 2.95 -31.28
C THR A 135 12.94 3.75 -30.18
N THR A 136 13.01 5.08 -30.35
CA THR A 136 13.44 6.03 -29.31
C THR A 136 12.28 6.84 -28.73
N GLU A 137 11.05 6.57 -29.17
CA GLU A 137 9.86 7.36 -28.78
C GLU A 137 9.21 6.86 -27.48
N VAL A 138 9.47 5.60 -27.12
CA VAL A 138 8.91 4.93 -25.94
C VAL A 138 10.06 4.52 -25.04
N ASP A 139 9.94 4.83 -23.76
CA ASP A 139 10.88 4.38 -22.73
C ASP A 139 10.42 3.02 -22.19
N TYR A 140 10.98 1.94 -22.73
CA TYR A 140 10.65 0.59 -22.25
C TYR A 140 11.35 0.24 -20.94
N PHE A 141 12.38 1.00 -20.54
CA PHE A 141 13.11 0.76 -19.30
C PHE A 141 12.32 1.23 -18.08
N PHE A 142 11.44 2.22 -18.27
CA PHE A 142 10.55 2.74 -17.22
C PHE A 142 9.71 1.64 -16.54
N ASP A 143 9.22 0.64 -17.27
CA ASP A 143 8.38 -0.40 -16.66
C ASP A 143 9.16 -1.50 -15.95
N VAL A 144 10.47 -1.66 -16.22
CA VAL A 144 11.26 -2.80 -15.74
C VAL A 144 11.23 -2.95 -14.21
N PRO A 145 11.45 -1.90 -13.39
CA PRO A 145 11.35 -2.05 -11.94
C PRO A 145 9.97 -2.53 -11.50
N LEU A 146 8.91 -2.00 -12.11
CA LEU A 146 7.54 -2.31 -11.74
C LEU A 146 7.12 -3.72 -12.16
N ASP A 147 7.58 -4.19 -13.32
CA ASP A 147 7.32 -5.54 -13.82
C ASP A 147 8.08 -6.60 -13.01
N VAL A 148 9.30 -6.26 -12.52
CA VAL A 148 10.00 -7.12 -11.56
C VAL A 148 9.21 -7.21 -10.25
N ALA A 149 8.73 -6.07 -9.73
CA ALA A 149 7.91 -6.05 -8.53
C ALA A 149 6.63 -6.89 -8.70
N TYR A 150 5.95 -6.74 -9.84
CA TYR A 150 4.79 -7.55 -10.22
C TYR A 150 5.10 -9.04 -10.25
N SER A 151 6.24 -9.46 -10.79
CA SER A 151 6.63 -10.87 -10.81
C SER A 151 6.81 -11.50 -9.42
N VAL A 152 6.98 -10.68 -8.38
CA VAL A 152 7.16 -11.13 -6.98
C VAL A 152 5.84 -11.12 -6.21
N CYS A 153 5.07 -10.04 -6.28
CA CYS A 153 3.87 -9.85 -5.46
C CYS A 153 2.55 -9.89 -6.23
N ASN A 154 2.60 -10.04 -7.56
CA ASN A 154 1.45 -10.01 -8.47
C ASN A 154 0.59 -8.74 -8.33
N PHE A 155 1.25 -7.59 -8.14
CA PHE A 155 0.60 -6.28 -8.06
C PHE A 155 1.41 -5.23 -8.83
N LYS A 156 0.72 -4.43 -9.64
CA LYS A 156 1.24 -3.25 -10.35
C LYS A 156 0.12 -2.21 -10.42
N HIS A 157 0.44 -0.95 -10.16
CA HIS A 157 -0.53 0.12 -9.94
C HIS A 157 -1.41 0.48 -11.16
N ASP A 158 -0.94 0.20 -12.37
CA ASP A 158 -1.60 0.43 -13.66
C ASP A 158 -2.35 -0.80 -14.18
N GLN A 159 -2.28 -1.93 -13.46
CA GLN A 159 -3.04 -3.14 -13.77
C GLN A 159 -4.33 -3.15 -12.96
N CYS A 160 -5.46 -3.17 -13.66
CA CYS A 160 -6.76 -3.30 -13.02
C CYS A 160 -6.90 -4.69 -12.39
N PRO A 161 -7.31 -4.81 -11.11
CA PRO A 161 -7.73 -6.08 -10.56
C PRO A 161 -8.82 -6.70 -11.45
N ASP A 162 -8.77 -8.01 -11.67
CA ASP A 162 -9.77 -8.68 -12.50
C ASP A 162 -11.15 -8.73 -11.82
N GLU A 163 -12.17 -9.20 -12.54
CA GLU A 163 -13.55 -9.30 -12.04
C GLU A 163 -13.68 -10.11 -10.74
N SER A 164 -12.73 -10.99 -10.43
CA SER A 164 -12.76 -11.79 -9.20
C SER A 164 -12.63 -10.91 -7.96
N PHE A 165 -12.00 -9.74 -8.06
CA PHE A 165 -11.82 -8.81 -6.94
C PHE A 165 -13.11 -8.07 -6.55
N GLY A 166 -14.12 -8.05 -7.41
CA GLY A 166 -15.37 -7.31 -7.22
C GLY A 166 -15.29 -5.86 -7.70
N GLU A 167 -16.42 -5.16 -7.67
CA GLU A 167 -16.56 -3.80 -8.23
C GLU A 167 -15.72 -2.75 -7.49
N ASN A 168 -15.58 -2.88 -6.18
CA ASN A 168 -14.85 -1.93 -5.33
C ASN A 168 -13.83 -2.66 -4.46
N PRO A 169 -12.64 -3.03 -5.02
CA PRO A 169 -11.70 -3.89 -4.32
C PRO A 169 -10.76 -3.14 -3.37
N PHE A 170 -10.69 -1.81 -3.49
CA PHE A 170 -9.78 -0.99 -2.69
C PHE A 170 -10.48 -0.46 -1.45
N GLU A 171 -10.06 -0.88 -0.27
CA GLU A 171 -10.55 -0.29 0.97
C GLU A 171 -9.91 1.08 1.21
N ILE A 172 -10.73 2.07 1.53
CA ILE A 172 -10.28 3.40 1.89
C ILE A 172 -9.70 3.37 3.31
N LEU A 173 -8.46 3.84 3.44
CA LEU A 173 -7.81 4.05 4.73
C LEU A 173 -7.69 5.54 5.03
N LYS A 174 -7.66 5.89 6.32
CA LYS A 174 -7.41 7.27 6.77
C LYS A 174 -6.22 7.32 7.70
N SER A 175 -5.36 8.31 7.47
CA SER A 175 -4.28 8.64 8.38
C SER A 175 -4.83 9.23 9.68
N LEU A 176 -4.33 8.76 10.80
CA LEU A 176 -4.57 9.36 12.12
C LEU A 176 -3.74 10.63 12.32
N LYS A 177 -2.70 10.83 11.51
CA LYS A 177 -1.96 12.08 11.47
C LYS A 177 -2.92 13.14 10.91
N VAL A 178 -3.29 14.10 11.74
CA VAL A 178 -4.01 15.28 11.26
C VAL A 178 -3.08 15.97 10.26
N LYS A 179 -3.48 16.10 8.98
CA LYS A 179 -2.78 16.95 8.01
C LYS A 179 -2.80 18.38 8.53
N GLY A 180 -1.79 18.72 9.32
CA GLY A 180 -1.57 20.05 9.85
C GLY A 180 -0.84 20.87 8.80
N THR A 181 -1.50 21.89 8.27
CA THR A 181 -0.80 23.06 7.71
C THR A 181 0.21 23.53 8.77
N LYS A 182 1.51 23.33 8.51
CA LYS A 182 2.68 23.81 9.29
C LYS A 182 2.40 24.10 10.78
N GLY A 183 2.73 23.13 11.64
CA GLY A 183 2.78 23.32 13.10
C GLY A 183 2.05 22.21 13.85
N GLU A 184 2.79 21.16 14.20
CA GLU A 184 2.27 20.00 14.90
C GLU A 184 1.67 20.36 16.27
N ARG A 185 0.45 19.91 16.53
CA ARG A 185 -0.04 19.67 17.89
C ARG A 185 -0.54 18.22 17.96
N PRO A 186 -0.11 17.44 18.98
CA PRO A 186 -0.57 16.07 19.16
C PRO A 186 -2.09 16.01 19.36
N LEU A 187 -2.69 14.87 18.99
CA LEU A 187 -4.10 14.57 19.22
C LEU A 187 -4.46 14.83 20.69
N SER A 188 -5.61 15.46 20.93
CA SER A 188 -6.11 15.61 22.29
C SER A 188 -6.46 14.24 22.88
N ALA A 189 -6.35 14.10 24.21
CA ALA A 189 -6.70 12.86 24.91
C ALA A 189 -8.13 12.36 24.60
N ASN A 190 -9.04 13.26 24.20
CA ASN A 190 -10.40 12.91 23.80
C ASN A 190 -10.46 12.29 22.39
N GLN A 191 -9.65 12.78 21.46
CA GLN A 191 -9.54 12.19 20.12
C GLN A 191 -8.89 10.81 20.17
N THR A 192 -7.84 10.64 20.99
CA THR A 192 -7.21 9.32 21.22
C THR A 192 -8.22 8.30 21.79
N LYS A 193 -9.01 8.69 22.80
CA LYS A 193 -10.03 7.82 23.39
C LYS A 193 -11.15 7.44 22.40
N ALA A 194 -11.57 8.36 21.55
CA ALA A 194 -12.58 8.09 20.52
C ALA A 194 -12.08 7.05 19.50
N LEU A 195 -10.80 7.14 19.12
CA LEU A 195 -10.16 6.20 18.20
C LEU A 195 -9.98 4.81 18.82
N GLU A 196 -9.55 4.72 20.08
CA GLU A 196 -9.49 3.45 20.82
C GLU A 196 -10.87 2.77 20.92
N GLN A 197 -11.93 3.58 21.09
CA GLN A 197 -13.29 3.08 21.14
C GLN A 197 -13.78 2.58 19.77
N ALA A 198 -13.43 3.28 18.68
CA ALA A 198 -13.72 2.84 17.32
C ALA A 198 -13.00 1.53 16.97
N ALA A 199 -11.72 1.39 17.34
CA ALA A 199 -10.94 0.16 17.12
C ALA A 199 -11.54 -1.05 17.86
N LYS A 200 -12.05 -0.86 19.09
CA LYS A 200 -12.75 -1.91 19.86
C LYS A 200 -14.06 -2.35 19.19
N ILE A 201 -14.79 -1.41 18.59
CA ILE A 201 -16.02 -1.70 17.84
C ILE A 201 -15.70 -2.47 16.56
N ASN A 202 -14.66 -2.08 15.82
CA ASN A 202 -14.27 -2.77 14.59
C ASN A 202 -13.82 -4.22 14.86
N LYS A 203 -13.03 -4.44 15.93
CA LYS A 203 -12.66 -5.78 16.39
C LYS A 203 -13.90 -6.64 16.76
N GLY A 204 -14.92 -6.03 17.37
CA GLY A 204 -16.19 -6.71 17.65
C GLY A 204 -16.97 -7.07 16.39
N HIS A 205 -16.93 -6.22 15.36
CA HIS A 205 -17.56 -6.46 14.06
C HIS A 205 -16.85 -7.58 13.28
N ASP A 206 -15.52 -7.59 13.25
CA ASP A 206 -14.73 -8.65 12.61
C ASP A 206 -14.98 -10.03 13.26
N ILE A 207 -15.04 -10.09 14.60
CA ILE A 207 -15.40 -11.32 15.33
C ILE A 207 -16.83 -11.78 14.99
N TYR A 208 -17.77 -10.85 14.79
CA TYR A 208 -19.14 -11.19 14.40
C TYR A 208 -19.21 -11.74 12.98
N GLN A 209 -18.50 -11.14 12.02
CA GLN A 209 -18.43 -11.63 10.64
C GLN A 209 -17.77 -13.01 10.56
N LYS A 210 -16.69 -13.24 11.32
CA LYS A 210 -16.05 -14.56 11.45
C LYS A 210 -16.99 -15.61 12.04
N LYS A 211 -17.83 -15.26 13.02
CA LYS A 211 -18.85 -16.18 13.59
C LYS A 211 -19.95 -16.51 12.59
N LEU A 212 -20.42 -15.53 11.82
CA LEU A 212 -21.40 -15.76 10.75
C LEU A 212 -20.83 -16.65 9.64
N ALA A 213 -19.59 -16.40 9.19
CA ALA A 213 -18.91 -17.24 8.21
C ALA A 213 -18.70 -18.69 8.71
N ALA A 214 -18.57 -18.88 10.02
CA ALA A 214 -18.47 -20.20 10.66
C ALA A 214 -19.83 -20.87 10.98
N GLY A 215 -20.96 -20.29 10.55
CA GLY A 215 -22.29 -20.85 10.78
C GLY A 215 -22.79 -20.77 12.24
N LEU A 216 -22.14 -19.97 13.08
CA LEU A 216 -22.51 -19.77 14.48
C LEU A 216 -23.49 -18.60 14.61
N SER A 217 -24.59 -18.77 15.35
CA SER A 217 -25.53 -17.67 15.59
C SER A 217 -24.91 -16.58 16.47
N GLY A 218 -24.59 -15.43 15.89
CA GLY A 218 -24.17 -14.23 16.61
C GLY A 218 -25.35 -13.29 16.87
N HIS A 219 -25.44 -12.69 18.06
CA HIS A 219 -26.29 -11.53 18.26
C HIS A 219 -25.63 -10.31 17.60
N SER A 220 -26.34 -9.67 16.66
CA SER A 220 -25.91 -8.41 16.04
C SER A 220 -25.67 -7.34 17.12
N PRO A 221 -24.55 -6.59 17.09
CA PRO A 221 -24.34 -5.47 17.99
C PRO A 221 -25.48 -4.45 17.85
N LYS A 222 -26.18 -4.14 18.96
CA LYS A 222 -27.30 -3.19 18.97
C LYS A 222 -26.86 -1.86 18.34
N LYS A 223 -27.59 -1.38 17.31
CA LYS A 223 -27.44 -0.05 16.70
C LYS A 223 -27.41 1.05 17.77
N LYS A 224 -26.22 1.50 18.15
CA LYS A 224 -25.99 2.75 18.90
C LYS A 224 -24.68 3.36 18.40
N GLN A 225 -24.81 4.48 17.67
CA GLN A 225 -23.75 5.26 17.01
C GLN A 225 -22.87 4.47 16.03
N THR A 226 -22.90 4.84 14.75
CA THR A 226 -21.98 4.27 13.77
C THR A 226 -20.56 4.79 14.01
N ILE A 227 -19.54 4.04 13.56
CA ILE A 227 -18.13 4.49 13.61
C ILE A 227 -17.99 5.87 12.94
N ALA A 228 -18.73 6.08 11.84
CA ALA A 228 -18.83 7.37 11.16
C ALA A 228 -19.42 8.49 12.04
N ASP A 229 -20.43 8.20 12.88
CA ASP A 229 -21.01 9.18 13.82
C ASP A 229 -20.03 9.57 14.92
N ILE A 230 -19.28 8.60 15.45
CA ILE A 230 -18.27 8.85 16.49
C ILE A 230 -17.16 9.73 15.91
N ILE A 231 -16.60 9.37 14.76
CA ILE A 231 -15.55 10.16 14.11
C ILE A 231 -16.05 11.58 13.76
N ARG A 232 -17.26 11.73 13.19
CA ARG A 232 -17.82 13.06 12.89
C ARG A 232 -17.99 13.93 14.14
N SER A 233 -18.35 13.36 15.28
CA SER A 233 -18.58 14.14 16.51
C SER A 233 -17.32 14.74 17.15
N PHE A 234 -16.14 14.19 16.86
CA PHE A 234 -14.86 14.63 17.46
C PHE A 234 -13.94 15.38 16.49
N PHE A 235 -14.21 15.31 15.19
CA PHE A 235 -13.38 15.91 14.14
C PHE A 235 -14.07 17.04 13.36
N THR A 236 -15.33 17.38 13.68
CA THR A 236 -15.99 18.58 13.14
C THR A 236 -15.57 19.82 13.93
N PRO A 237 -15.18 20.92 13.27
CA PRO A 237 -14.95 22.18 13.95
C PRO A 237 -16.27 22.66 14.55
N LYS A 238 -16.29 22.94 15.86
CA LYS A 238 -17.39 23.68 16.45
C LYS A 238 -17.32 25.11 15.89
N ASN A 239 -18.36 25.52 15.17
CA ASN A 239 -18.58 26.92 14.80
C ASN A 239 -18.53 27.83 16.03
#